data_AF-A0A935U8W7-F1
#
_entry.id   AF-A0A935U8W7-F1
#
_cell.length_a   1.000
_cell.length_b   1.000
_cell.length_c   1.000
_cell.angle_alpha   90.00
_cell.angle_beta   90.00
_cell.angle_gamma   90.00
#
_symmetry.space_group_name_H-M   'P 1'
#
loop_
_entity.id
_entity.type
_entity.pdbx_description
1 polymer ?
#
loop_
_entity_poly.entity_id
_entity_poly.type
_entity_poly.pdbx_seq_one_letter_code
_entity_poly.pdbx_strand_id
1 'polypeptide(L)'
;MMRRVVRVVVRLAGWLLTPLVLTLAAFCGATVVAMVAPVVSTTVALGLVTLAGLTSAAVGLWLWIRLLRGSPVLQEALAVTPEGVPLEAEVDAILGTAEQPGAP
;
A
#
# COMPACT_ATOMS: atom_id res chain seq x y z
N MET A 1 3.87 1.62 -28.13
CA MET A 1 2.64 1.44 -27.32
C MET A 1 2.79 0.39 -26.22
N MET A 2 3.11 -0.88 -26.53
CA MET A 2 3.21 -1.98 -25.54
C MET A 2 4.07 -1.65 -24.31
N ARG A 3 5.27 -1.08 -24.52
CA ARG A 3 6.19 -0.70 -23.43
C ARG A 3 5.68 0.41 -22.50
N ARG A 4 4.78 1.28 -22.97
CA ARG A 4 4.13 2.31 -22.13
C ARG A 4 3.05 1.69 -21.26
N VAL A 5 2.20 0.86 -21.86
CA VAL A 5 1.10 0.17 -21.16
C VAL A 5 1.63 -0.72 -20.05
N VAL A 6 2.66 -1.54 -20.34
CA VAL A 6 3.29 -2.41 -19.33
C VAL A 6 3.84 -1.58 -18.16
N ARG A 7 4.43 -0.41 -18.42
CA ARG A 7 4.99 0.46 -17.39
C ARG A 7 3.91 1.07 -16.49
N VAL A 8 2.78 1.47 -17.08
CA VAL A 8 1.61 1.98 -16.32
C VAL A 8 0.98 0.89 -15.47
N VAL A 9 0.82 -0.32 -16.01
CA VAL A 9 0.25 -1.46 -15.27
C VAL A 9 1.13 -1.87 -14.09
N VAL A 10 2.45 -1.96 -14.29
CA VAL A 10 3.40 -2.27 -13.22
C VAL A 10 3.37 -1.18 -12.12
N ARG A 11 3.18 0.09 -12.49
CA ARG A 11 3.07 1.20 -11.54
C ARG A 11 1.76 1.21 -10.78
N LEU A 12 0.63 0.96 -11.45
CA LEU A 12 -0.67 0.79 -10.79
C LEU A 12 -0.62 -0.39 -9.81
N ALA A 13 -0.04 -1.52 -10.22
CA ALA A 13 0.19 -2.66 -9.35
C ALA A 13 1.10 -2.29 -8.16
N GLY A 14 2.11 -1.44 -8.39
CA GLY A 14 2.97 -0.91 -7.35
C GLY A 14 2.26 0.01 -6.36
N TRP A 15 1.36 0.87 -6.82
CA TRP A 15 0.54 1.73 -5.95
C TRP A 15 -0.47 0.93 -5.14
N LEU A 16 -1.04 -0.12 -5.73
CA LEU A 16 -1.90 -1.08 -5.03
C LEU A 16 -1.15 -1.95 -4.01
N LEU A 17 0.18 -1.97 -4.05
CA LEU A 17 0.97 -2.81 -3.16
C LEU A 17 0.88 -2.33 -1.71
N THR A 18 0.84 -1.03 -1.46
CA THR A 18 0.63 -0.45 -0.11
C THR A 18 -0.72 -0.87 0.52
N PRO A 19 -1.90 -0.68 -0.13
CA PRO A 19 -3.16 -1.16 0.42
C PRO A 19 -3.25 -2.69 0.50
N LEU A 20 -2.57 -3.44 -0.37
CA LEU A 20 -2.50 -4.90 -0.27
C LEU A 20 -1.69 -5.36 0.96
N VAL A 21 -0.53 -4.75 1.22
CA VAL A 21 0.29 -5.04 2.41
C VAL A 21 -0.49 -4.73 3.69
N LEU A 22 -1.19 -3.59 3.71
CA LEU A 22 -2.08 -3.20 4.82
C LEU A 22 -3.20 -4.22 5.05
N THR A 23 -3.88 -4.63 3.98
CA THR A 23 -4.98 -5.59 4.06
C THR A 23 -4.48 -6.94 4.56
N LEU A 24 -3.32 -7.40 4.08
CA LEU A 24 -2.69 -8.64 4.52
C LEU A 24 -2.30 -8.56 5.99
N ALA A 25 -1.69 -7.46 6.43
CA ALA A 25 -1.31 -7.26 7.83
C ALA A 25 -2.55 -7.25 8.75
N ALA A 26 -3.61 -6.54 8.36
CA ALA A 26 -4.87 -6.51 9.08
C ALA A 26 -5.49 -7.91 9.18
N PHE A 27 -5.54 -8.65 8.07
CA PHE A 27 -6.09 -9.99 8.00
C PHE A 27 -5.30 -10.98 8.88
N CYS A 28 -3.98 -10.91 8.87
CA CYS A 28 -3.14 -11.73 9.75
C CYS A 28 -3.44 -11.46 11.23
N GLY A 29 -3.46 -10.19 11.65
CA GLY A 29 -3.79 -9.81 13.03
C GLY A 29 -5.18 -10.27 13.47
N ALA A 30 -6.17 -10.01 12.63
CA ALA A 30 -7.55 -10.43 12.85
C ALA A 30 -7.68 -11.96 12.96
N THR A 31 -6.99 -12.71 12.10
CA THR A 31 -7.03 -14.18 12.06
C THR A 31 -6.42 -14.80 13.30
N VAL A 32 -5.26 -14.30 13.76
CA VAL A 32 -4.60 -14.80 14.98
C VAL A 32 -5.52 -14.65 16.19
N VAL A 33 -6.20 -13.52 16.31
CA VAL A 33 -7.13 -13.27 17.43
C VAL A 33 -8.44 -14.04 17.26
N ALA A 34 -8.93 -14.21 16.03
CA ALA A 34 -10.11 -15.02 15.74
C ALA A 34 -9.94 -16.50 16.15
N MET A 35 -8.72 -17.05 16.09
CA MET A 35 -8.45 -18.41 16.57
C MET A 35 -8.66 -18.57 18.08
N VAL A 36 -8.56 -17.49 18.86
CA VAL A 36 -8.76 -17.46 20.31
C VAL A 36 -10.13 -16.88 20.70
N ALA A 37 -10.93 -16.45 19.72
CA ALA A 37 -12.29 -15.96 19.94
C ALA A 37 -13.28 -16.96 20.59
N PRO A 38 -13.16 -18.30 20.47
CA PRO A 38 -14.15 -19.23 21.04
C PRO A 38 -14.29 -19.18 22.57
N VAL A 39 -13.31 -18.60 23.27
CA VAL A 39 -13.30 -18.53 24.75
C VAL A 39 -13.99 -17.27 25.32
N VAL A 40 -14.54 -16.39 24.47
CA VAL A 40 -15.18 -15.14 24.91
C VAL A 40 -16.55 -14.94 24.26
N SER A 41 -17.33 -13.99 24.78
CA SER A 41 -18.62 -13.63 24.19
C SER A 41 -18.44 -13.02 22.79
N THR A 42 -19.45 -13.17 21.93
CA THR A 42 -19.41 -12.69 20.53
C THR A 42 -19.06 -11.20 20.43
N THR A 43 -19.61 -10.35 21.30
CA THR A 43 -19.32 -8.91 21.30
C THR A 43 -17.85 -8.63 21.63
N VAL A 44 -17.28 -9.34 22.61
CA VAL A 44 -15.88 -9.20 22.99
C VAL A 44 -14.96 -9.72 21.88
N ALA A 45 -15.29 -10.87 21.29
CA ALA A 45 -14.57 -11.42 20.14
C ALA A 45 -14.50 -10.42 18.96
N LEU A 46 -15.64 -9.82 18.59
CA LEU A 46 -15.68 -8.82 17.53
C LEU A 46 -14.81 -7.59 17.85
N GLY A 47 -14.86 -7.10 19.08
CA GLY A 47 -14.02 -5.99 19.53
C GLY A 47 -12.52 -6.31 19.43
N LEU A 48 -12.12 -7.50 19.91
CA LEU A 48 -10.73 -7.95 19.89
C LEU A 48 -10.20 -8.16 18.46
N VAL A 49 -10.99 -8.81 17.59
CA VAL A 49 -10.61 -9.04 16.19
C VAL A 49 -10.45 -7.71 15.44
N THR A 50 -11.36 -6.77 15.65
CA THR A 50 -11.30 -5.44 15.02
C THR A 50 -10.06 -4.67 15.49
N LEU A 51 -9.81 -4.66 16.80
CA LEU A 51 -8.64 -4.01 17.38
C LEU A 51 -7.33 -4.65 16.89
N ALA A 52 -7.29 -5.98 16.79
CA ALA A 52 -6.12 -6.72 16.31
C ALA A 52 -5.86 -6.45 14.83
N GLY A 53 -6.90 -6.38 14.01
CA GLY A 53 -6.79 -5.99 12.61
C GLY A 53 -6.27 -4.56 12.45
N LEU A 54 -6.84 -3.60 13.20
CA LEU A 54 -6.40 -2.19 13.19
C LEU A 54 -4.94 -2.02 13.64
N THR A 55 -4.56 -2.63 14.75
CA THR A 55 -3.20 -2.56 15.27
C THR A 55 -2.20 -3.21 14.33
N SER A 56 -2.55 -4.36 13.74
CA SER A 56 -1.68 -5.04 12.77
C SER A 56 -1.56 -4.27 11.46
N ALA A 57 -2.64 -3.63 10.99
CA ALA A 57 -2.58 -2.72 9.86
C ALA A 57 -1.64 -1.54 10.13
N ALA A 58 -1.74 -0.92 11.32
CA ALA A 58 -0.88 0.20 11.71
C ALA A 58 0.61 -0.22 11.78
N VAL A 59 0.89 -1.37 12.39
CA VAL A 59 2.27 -1.92 12.45
C VAL A 59 2.76 -2.27 11.05
N GLY A 60 1.92 -2.90 10.22
CA GLY A 60 2.22 -3.22 8.83
C GLY A 60 2.55 -1.98 8.01
N LEU A 61 1.79 -0.90 8.15
CA LEU A 61 2.07 0.38 7.50
C LEU A 61 3.42 0.95 7.92
N TRP A 62 3.69 0.94 9.23
CA TRP A 62 4.93 1.46 9.78
C TRP A 62 6.14 0.69 9.26
N LEU A 63 6.08 -0.65 9.26
CA LEU A 63 7.12 -1.51 8.69
C LEU A 63 7.28 -1.30 7.18
N TRP A 64 6.18 -1.14 6.45
CA TRP A 64 6.18 -0.89 5.02
C TRP A 64 6.87 0.44 4.68
N ILE A 65 6.51 1.53 5.35
CA ILE A 65 7.17 2.84 5.18
C ILE A 65 8.64 2.76 5.57
N ARG A 66 8.97 2.06 6.66
CA ARG A 66 10.36 1.84 7.06
C ARG A 66 11.16 1.11 5.98
N LEU A 67 10.57 0.10 5.36
CA LEU A 67 11.19 -0.66 4.26
C LEU A 67 11.36 0.21 3.02
N LEU A 68 10.32 0.98 2.64
CA LEU A 68 10.37 1.92 1.52
C LEU A 68 11.50 2.93 1.72
N ARG A 69 11.58 3.57 2.89
CA ARG A 69 12.65 4.53 3.23
C ARG A 69 14.05 3.93 3.14
N GLY A 70 14.19 2.65 3.45
CA GLY A 70 15.48 1.95 3.40
C GLY A 70 15.89 1.42 2.02
N SER A 71 15.01 1.42 1.03
CA SER A 71 15.25 0.79 -0.27
C SER A 71 14.92 1.72 -1.45
N PRO A 72 15.93 2.42 -2.01
CA PRO A 72 15.74 3.26 -3.19
C PRO A 72 15.28 2.46 -4.42
N VAL A 73 15.68 1.18 -4.51
CA VAL A 73 15.23 0.27 -5.59
C VAL A 73 13.72 0.05 -5.54
N LEU A 74 13.14 -0.09 -4.33
CA LEU A 74 11.68 -0.21 -4.18
C LEU A 74 10.98 1.10 -4.58
N GLN A 75 11.53 2.24 -4.19
CA GLN A 75 10.98 3.56 -4.53
C GLN A 75 10.95 3.77 -6.04
N GLU A 76 12.03 3.45 -6.75
CA GLU A 76 12.11 3.53 -8.21
C GLU A 76 11.18 2.54 -8.90
N ALA A 77 11.14 1.29 -8.43
CA ALA A 77 10.29 0.25 -9.00
C ALA A 77 8.79 0.60 -8.90
N LEU A 78 8.39 1.24 -7.80
CA LEU A 78 7.01 1.61 -7.52
C LEU A 78 6.67 3.04 -7.97
N ALA A 79 7.67 3.85 -8.35
CA ALA A 79 7.54 5.28 -8.65
C ALA A 79 6.83 6.05 -7.53
N VAL A 80 7.25 5.80 -6.29
CA VAL A 80 6.70 6.42 -5.07
C VAL A 80 7.80 7.09 -4.27
N THR A 81 7.41 8.10 -3.49
CA THR A 81 8.28 8.75 -2.51
C THR A 81 8.58 7.80 -1.33
N PRO A 82 9.56 8.14 -0.46
CA PRO A 82 9.83 7.38 0.76
C PRO A 82 8.62 7.27 1.72
N GLU A 83 7.62 8.13 1.56
CA GLU A 83 6.35 8.11 2.29
C GLU A 83 5.31 7.17 1.67
N GLY A 84 5.63 6.56 0.51
CA GLY A 84 4.72 5.68 -0.23
C GLY A 84 3.67 6.44 -1.05
N VAL A 85 3.89 7.73 -1.31
CA VAL A 85 3.01 8.56 -2.14
C VAL A 85 3.51 8.51 -3.59
N PRO A 86 2.62 8.44 -4.60
CA PRO A 86 3.01 8.60 -5.99
C PRO A 86 3.83 9.86 -6.26
N LEU A 87 4.85 9.76 -7.13
CA LEU A 87 5.55 10.94 -7.63
C LEU A 87 4.62 11.80 -8.51
N GLU A 88 4.58 13.12 -8.28
CA GLU A 88 3.72 14.07 -9.00
C GLU A 88 3.91 14.01 -10.52
N ALA A 89 5.17 13.95 -10.97
CA ALA A 89 5.51 13.82 -12.39
C ALA A 89 4.88 12.58 -13.05
N GLU A 90 4.66 11.51 -12.28
CA GLU A 90 4.03 10.29 -12.75
C GLU A 90 2.51 10.39 -12.79
N VAL A 91 1.93 11.09 -11.82
CA VAL A 91 0.50 11.41 -11.80
C VAL A 91 0.15 12.29 -13.01
N ASP A 92 0.94 13.32 -13.28
CA ASP A 92 0.75 14.22 -14.42
C ASP A 92 0.92 13.52 -15.78
N ALA A 93 1.88 12.60 -15.88
CA ALA A 93 2.08 11.79 -17.08
C ALA A 93 0.90 10.85 -17.39
N ILE A 94 0.19 10.37 -16.35
CA ILE A 94 -1.02 9.54 -16.50
C ILE A 94 -2.23 10.40 -16.85
N LEU A 95 -2.39 11.55 -16.19
CA LEU A 95 -3.53 12.45 -16.41
C LEU A 95 -3.41 13.25 -17.71
N GLY A 96 -2.23 13.27 -18.33
CA GLY A 96 -1.99 14.01 -19.57
C GLY A 96 -1.89 15.53 -19.36
N THR A 97 -1.63 15.97 -18.12
CA THR A 97 -1.47 17.37 -17.72
C THR A 97 -0.05 17.90 -17.86
N ALA A 98 0.92 17.05 -18.22
CA ALA A 98 2.27 17.49 -18.52
C ALA A 98 2.26 18.44 -19.73
N GLU A 99 2.30 19.75 -19.47
CA GLU A 99 2.49 20.76 -20.52
C GLU A 99 3.68 20.37 -21.38
N GLN A 100 3.46 20.27 -22.69
CA GLN A 100 4.53 20.08 -23.64
C GLN A 100 5.43 21.33 -23.61
N PRO A 101 6.72 21.22 -23.24
CA PRO A 101 7.60 22.36 -23.31
C PRO A 101 7.89 22.66 -24.79
N GLY A 102 7.38 23.80 -25.26
CA GLY A 102 7.80 24.45 -26.51
C GLY A 102 7.25 23.84 -27.79
N ALA A 103 6.11 24.34 -28.25
CA ALA A 103 5.90 24.50 -29.68
C ALA A 103 6.63 25.80 -30.12
N PRO A 104 7.33 25.81 -31.26
CA PRO A 104 8.24 26.88 -31.69
C PRO A 104 7.55 28.24 -31.91
#